data_AF-A0A838TJQ2-F1
#
_entry.id   AF-A0A838TJQ2-F1
#
_cell.length_a   1.000
_cell.length_b   1.000
_cell.length_c   1.000
_cell.angle_alpha   90.00
_cell.angle_beta   90.00
_cell.angle_gamma   90.00
#
_symmetry.space_group_name_H-M   'P 1'
#
loop_
_entity.id
_entity.type
_entity.pdbx_description
1 polymer ?
#
loop_
_entity_poly.entity_id
_entity_poly.type
_entity_poly.pdbx_seq_one_letter_code
_entity_poly.pdbx_strand_id
1 'polypeptide(L)'
;MILNHDLQMFATMNGVDRTPDHAMGLGTGATRGGDHEVLQHWEETQALDLEAVALGPDDVREAATLGWLTTGACTVIVRGSGGTSGVGLIDAYAVQ
;
A
#
# COMPACT_ATOMS: atom_id res chain seq x y z
N MET A 1 9.46 -9.48 -12.76
CA MET A 1 8.07 -9.03 -12.60
C MET A 1 7.43 -10.02 -11.65
N ILE A 2 7.07 -9.61 -10.44
CA ILE A 2 6.33 -10.44 -9.49
C ILE A 2 4.86 -10.16 -9.78
N LEU A 3 4.10 -11.21 -10.07
CA LEU A 3 2.67 -11.09 -10.35
C LEU A 3 1.92 -11.08 -9.01
N ASN A 4 0.76 -10.41 -8.93
CA ASN A 4 -0.03 -10.37 -7.69
C ASN A 4 -0.35 -11.80 -7.17
N HIS A 5 -0.48 -12.77 -8.08
CA HIS A 5 -0.61 -14.18 -7.74
C HIS A 5 0.55 -14.73 -6.88
N ASP A 6 1.78 -14.31 -7.15
CA ASP A 6 2.96 -14.70 -6.37
C ASP A 6 2.92 -14.07 -4.97
N LEU A 7 2.40 -12.84 -4.86
CA LEU A 7 2.16 -12.17 -3.58
C LEU A 7 1.07 -12.89 -2.78
N GLN A 8 0.00 -13.37 -3.42
CA GLN A 8 -1.04 -14.21 -2.80
C GLN A 8 -0.47 -15.53 -2.26
N MET A 9 0.41 -16.19 -3.03
CA MET A 9 1.10 -17.38 -2.53
C MET A 9 2.03 -17.06 -1.35
N PHE A 10 2.77 -15.95 -1.38
CA PHE A 10 3.65 -15.56 -0.29
C PHE A 10 2.89 -15.23 0.99
N ALA A 11 1.81 -14.45 0.93
CA ALA A 11 0.99 -14.16 2.11
C ALA A 11 0.38 -15.42 2.70
N THR A 12 -0.14 -16.31 1.85
CA THR A 12 -0.69 -17.61 2.26
C THR A 12 0.38 -18.48 2.94
N MET A 13 1.59 -18.58 2.34
CA MET A 13 2.70 -19.35 2.92
C MET A 13 3.17 -18.81 4.27
N ASN A 14 3.06 -17.49 4.48
CA ASN A 14 3.49 -16.84 5.72
C ASN A 14 2.36 -16.64 6.73
N GLY A 15 1.14 -17.14 6.46
CA GLY A 15 -0.02 -16.94 7.33
C GLY A 15 -0.41 -15.46 7.49
N VAL A 16 -0.04 -14.62 6.52
CA VAL A 16 -0.42 -13.21 6.48
C VAL A 16 -1.84 -13.17 5.96
N ASP A 17 -2.77 -12.94 6.89
CA ASP A 17 -4.16 -12.70 6.56
C ASP A 17 -4.29 -11.30 5.92
N ARG A 18 -4.68 -11.26 4.64
CA ARG A 18 -4.99 -10.01 3.91
C ARG A 18 -6.42 -9.53 4.14
N THR A 19 -7.18 -10.18 5.02
CA THR A 19 -8.55 -9.75 5.36
C THR A 19 -8.66 -8.53 6.28
N PRO A 20 -7.65 -8.02 7.02
CA PRO A 20 -7.77 -6.72 7.67
C PRO A 20 -7.60 -5.61 6.64
N ASP A 21 -8.49 -4.62 6.69
CA ASP A 21 -8.33 -3.38 5.94
C ASP A 21 -7.05 -2.68 6.47
N HIS A 22 -5.97 -2.73 5.69
CA HIS A 22 -4.69 -2.11 6.05
C HIS A 22 -4.70 -0.66 5.57
N ALA A 23 -4.32 0.28 6.44
CA ALA A 23 -4.18 1.67 6.05
C ALA A 23 -2.71 1.98 5.70
N MET A 24 -2.45 2.51 4.51
CA MET A 24 -1.13 2.96 4.07
C MET A 24 -1.10 4.49 4.02
N GLY A 25 0.00 5.10 4.44
CA GLY A 25 0.26 6.51 4.15
C GLY A 25 1.70 6.80 3.75
N LEU A 26 1.84 7.75 2.82
CA LEU A 26 3.13 8.22 2.33
C LEU A 26 3.50 9.55 3.00
N GLY A 27 4.72 9.62 3.53
CA GLY A 27 5.30 10.85 4.06
C GLY A 27 6.64 11.15 3.41
N THR A 28 6.81 12.38 2.92
CA THR A 28 8.14 12.94 2.62
C THR A 28 8.69 13.56 3.91
N GLY A 29 9.99 13.43 4.18
CA GLY A 29 10.54 13.58 5.54
C GLY A 29 10.25 14.89 6.31
N ALA A 30 10.35 14.78 7.64
CA ALA A 30 10.32 15.80 8.70
C ALA A 30 8.99 16.48 9.07
N THR A 31 7.82 16.10 8.55
CA THR A 31 6.54 16.59 9.08
C THR A 31 5.82 15.55 9.95
N ARG A 32 5.93 15.75 11.26
CA ARG A 32 5.08 15.11 12.28
C ARG A 32 3.73 15.87 12.33
N GLY A 33 3.02 15.98 11.21
CA GLY A 33 1.76 16.72 11.19
C GLY A 33 1.05 16.78 9.84
N GLY A 34 0.02 15.93 9.68
CA GLY A 34 -1.17 16.20 8.88
C GLY A 34 -1.07 16.05 7.35
N ASP A 35 0.12 15.86 6.80
CA ASP A 35 0.38 15.71 5.36
C ASP A 35 0.34 14.24 4.87
N HIS A 36 -0.05 13.30 5.73
CA HIS A 36 -0.08 11.87 5.39
C HIS A 36 -1.45 11.52 4.82
N GLU A 37 -1.50 11.23 3.52
CA GLU A 37 -2.69 10.64 2.89
C GLU A 37 -2.87 9.24 3.47
N VAL A 38 -4.02 8.97 4.11
CA VAL A 38 -4.33 7.66 4.66
C VAL A 38 -5.27 6.96 3.70
N LEU A 39 -4.77 5.91 3.05
CA LEU A 39 -5.51 5.11 2.09
C LEU A 39 -5.91 3.81 2.74
N GLN A 40 -7.18 3.43 2.60
CA GLN A 40 -7.72 2.16 3.10
C GLN A 40 -8.21 1.30 1.95
N HIS A 41 -8.85 1.91 0.94
CA HIS A 41 -9.21 1.27 -0.30
C HIS A 41 -8.45 1.92 -1.44
N TRP A 42 -7.80 1.12 -2.28
CA TRP A 42 -7.00 1.65 -3.38
C TRP A 42 -7.81 2.40 -4.44
N GLU A 43 -9.11 2.14 -4.53
CA GLU A 43 -10.01 2.78 -5.50
C GLU A 43 -10.31 4.26 -5.16
N GLU A 44 -9.92 4.75 -3.99
CA GLU A 44 -10.34 6.05 -3.46
C GLU A 44 -9.91 7.24 -4.32
N THR A 45 -8.67 7.27 -4.83
CA THR A 45 -8.12 8.46 -5.53
C THR A 45 -7.34 8.14 -6.79
N GLN A 46 -6.73 6.95 -6.89
CA GLN A 46 -5.71 6.66 -7.91
C GLN A 46 -5.99 5.36 -8.69
N ALA A 47 -7.25 4.91 -8.71
CA ALA A 47 -7.63 3.62 -9.30
C ALA A 47 -7.18 3.49 -10.76
N LEU A 48 -7.51 4.48 -11.59
CA LEU A 48 -7.17 4.46 -13.03
C LEU A 48 -5.66 4.44 -13.27
N ASP A 49 -4.89 5.18 -12.48
CA ASP A 49 -3.44 5.22 -12.64
C ASP A 49 -2.78 3.90 -12.20
N LEU A 50 -3.26 3.30 -11.12
CA LEU A 50 -2.84 1.98 -10.64
C LEU A 50 -3.21 0.85 -11.61
N GLU A 51 -4.40 0.91 -12.22
CA GLU A 51 -4.82 0.00 -13.28
C GLU A 51 -3.95 0.16 -14.53
N ALA A 52 -3.63 1.39 -14.92
CA ALA A 52 -2.82 1.67 -16.11
C ALA A 52 -1.41 1.06 -16.01
N VAL A 53 -0.87 0.90 -14.81
CA VAL A 53 0.42 0.22 -14.55
C VAL A 53 0.26 -1.23 -14.07
N ALA A 54 -0.95 -1.77 -14.07
CA ALA A 54 -1.29 -3.12 -13.58
C ALA A 54 -0.79 -3.41 -12.15
N LEU A 55 -0.86 -2.41 -11.27
CA LEU A 55 -0.53 -2.50 -9.83
C LEU A 55 -1.74 -2.24 -8.91
N GLY A 56 -2.96 -2.22 -9.47
CA GLY A 56 -4.18 -2.27 -8.67
C GLY A 56 -4.27 -3.60 -7.90
N PRO A 57 -4.47 -3.57 -6.57
CA PRO A 57 -4.79 -4.76 -5.79
C PRO A 57 -6.02 -5.52 -6.29
N ASP A 58 -6.05 -6.84 -6.09
CA ASP A 58 -7.23 -7.67 -6.41
C ASP A 58 -8.37 -7.49 -5.40
N ASP A 59 -8.06 -7.17 -4.14
CA ASP A 59 -9.05 -6.87 -3.10
C ASP A 59 -9.18 -5.35 -2.95
N VAL A 60 -10.39 -4.84 -3.10
CA VAL A 60 -10.72 -3.41 -2.97
C VAL A 60 -10.36 -2.83 -1.60
N ARG A 61 -10.25 -3.68 -0.58
CA ARG A 61 -9.94 -3.30 0.81
C ARG A 61 -8.44 -3.23 1.11
N GLU A 62 -7.61 -3.52 0.11
CA GLU A 62 -6.18 -3.27 0.19
C GLU A 62 -5.88 -1.81 -0.17
N ALA A 63 -4.92 -1.22 0.54
CA ALA A 63 -4.42 0.12 0.23
C ALA A 63 -3.29 0.04 -0.80
N ALA A 64 -3.36 0.89 -1.83
CA ALA A 64 -2.27 1.10 -2.78
C ALA A 64 -2.20 2.57 -3.20
N THR A 65 -1.01 3.01 -3.58
CA THR A 65 -0.73 4.39 -3.94
C THR A 65 0.38 4.45 -4.99
N LEU A 66 0.28 5.42 -5.89
CA LEU A 66 1.26 5.68 -6.92
C LEU A 66 1.72 7.14 -6.79
N GLY A 67 3.02 7.33 -6.64
CA GLY A 67 3.57 8.67 -6.39
C GLY A 67 4.91 8.87 -7.05
N TRP A 68 5.15 10.11 -7.49
CA TRP A 68 6.47 10.58 -7.86
C TRP A 68 7.26 10.87 -6.59
N LEU A 69 8.21 10.01 -6.26
CA LEU A 69 9.10 10.23 -5.13
C LEU A 69 10.23 11.17 -5.55
N THR A 70 10.42 12.25 -4.80
CA THR A 70 11.61 13.09 -4.95
C THR A 70 12.84 12.28 -4.54
N THR A 71 13.98 12.56 -5.16
CA THR A 71 15.23 11.90 -4.80
C THR A 71 15.55 12.15 -3.33
N GLY A 72 15.55 11.10 -2.52
CA GLY A 72 15.75 11.19 -1.08
C GLY A 72 15.11 10.02 -0.34
N ALA A 73 15.13 10.09 0.99
CA ALA A 73 14.48 9.10 1.83
C ALA A 73 12.97 9.37 1.90
N CYS A 74 12.17 8.34 1.62
CA CYS A 74 10.72 8.35 1.79
C CYS A 74 10.35 7.37 2.91
N THR A 75 9.35 7.73 3.71
CA THR A 75 8.82 6.86 4.76
C THR A 75 7.39 6.47 4.40
N VAL A 76 7.12 5.17 4.42
CA VAL A 76 5.77 4.61 4.37
C VAL A 76 5.38 4.20 5.77
N ILE A 77 4.17 4.59 6.18
CA ILE A 77 3.60 4.20 7.47
C ILE A 77 2.39 3.30 7.18
N VAL A 78 2.41 2.09 7.74
CA VAL A 78 1.24 1.21 7.76
C VAL A 78 0.64 1.18 9.16
N ARG A 79 -0.69 1.28 9.24
CA ARG A 79 -1.44 1.13 10.48
C ARG A 79 -2.64 0.22 10.25
N GLY A 80 -3.04 -0.54 11.27
CA GLY A 80 -4.30 -1.26 11.23
C GLY A 80 -5.47 -0.29 11.18
N SER A 81 -6.45 -0.55 10.31
CA SER A 81 -7.66 0.26 10.26
C SER A 81 -8.36 0.27 11.63
N GLY A 82 -8.96 1.41 11.98
CA GLY A 82 -9.59 1.63 13.28
C GLY A 82 -8.63 1.57 14.49
N GLY A 83 -7.31 1.58 14.28
CA GLY A 83 -6.31 1.46 15.36
C GLY A 83 -6.07 0.02 15.82
N THR A 84 -6.41 -0.96 14.99
CA THR A 84 -6.17 -2.39 15.26
C THR A 84 -4.70 -2.77 15.07
N SER A 85 -4.34 -3.97 15.55
CA SER A 85 -3.01 -4.56 15.42
C SER A 85 -3.07 -5.87 14.64
N GLY A 86 -2.01 -6.19 13.90
CA GLY A 86 -1.92 -7.39 13.09
C GLY A 86 -0.60 -7.45 12.33
N VAL A 87 -0.51 -8.38 11.38
CA VAL A 87 0.61 -8.44 10.43
C VAL A 87 0.22 -7.65 9.18
N GLY A 88 1.13 -6.81 8.70
CA GLY A 88 0.99 -6.09 7.43
C GLY A 88 2.18 -6.38 6.52
N LEU A 89 1.91 -6.47 5.22
CA LEU A 89 2.92 -6.58 4.17
C LEU A 89 2.97 -5.27 3.39
N ILE A 90 4.17 -4.84 3.01
CA ILE A 90 4.37 -3.70 2.12
C ILE A 90 5.26 -4.16 0.98
N ASP A 91 4.78 -3.95 -0.23
CA ASP A 91 5.58 -4.10 -1.45
C ASP A 91 5.73 -2.74 -2.13
N ALA A 92 6.95 -2.44 -2.60
CA ALA A 92 7.26 -1.20 -3.30
C ALA A 92 7.88 -1.52 -4.65
N TYR A 93 7.33 -0.91 -5.70
CA TYR A 93 7.73 -1.15 -7.09
C TYR A 93 8.19 0.15 -7.75
N ALA A 94 9.28 0.09 -8.49
CA ALA A 94 9.64 1.14 -9.42
C ALA A 94 8.82 0.94 -10.70
N VAL A 95 7.96 1.90 -11.01
CA VAL A 95 7.25 1.98 -12.30
C VAL A 95 8.13 2.68 -13.33
N GLN A 96 8.17 2.18 -14.57
CA GLN A 96 8.98 2.72 -15.68
C GLN A 96 8.08 3.17 -16.82
#